data_AF-A0AAJ5ZGB4-F1
#
_entry.id   AF-A0AAJ5ZGB4-F1
#
_cell.length_a   1.000
_cell.length_b   1.000
_cell.length_c   1.000
_cell.angle_alpha   90.00
_cell.angle_beta   90.00
_cell.angle_gamma   90.00
#
_symmetry.space_group_name_H-M   'P 1'
#
loop_
_entity.id
_entity.type
_entity.pdbx_description
1 polymer ?
#
loop_
_entity_poly.entity_id
_entity_poly.type
_entity_poly.pdbx_seq_one_letter_code
_entity_poly.pdbx_strand_id
1 'polypeptide(L)' 'MTNSEYPSPPHYPFINTQMMTARELREMLEDLWEWVHEAEMAHEDIAPSDELIQEVRHQMAVIIEERVERHSDEPGRSAE' A
#
# COMPACT_ATOMS: atom_id res chain seq x y z
N MET A 1 13.51 18.12 21.60
CA MET A 1 14.14 17.13 20.71
C MET A 1 13.05 16.70 19.75
N THR A 2 12.97 17.33 18.57
CA THR A 2 12.14 16.80 17.48
C THR A 2 12.84 15.54 17.02
N ASN A 3 12.36 14.39 17.47
CA ASN A 3 12.77 13.10 16.94
C ASN A 3 12.50 13.18 15.43
N SER A 4 13.56 13.23 14.62
CA SER A 4 13.45 13.15 13.16
C SER A 4 13.12 11.71 12.79
N GLU A 5 11.95 11.24 13.22
CA GLU A 5 11.42 9.95 12.82
C GLU A 5 10.89 10.05 11.40
N TYR A 6 11.20 9.03 10.60
CA TYR A 6 10.64 8.90 9.26
C TYR A 6 9.10 8.94 9.33
N PRO A 7 8.41 9.62 8.40
CA PRO A 7 6.95 9.67 8.42
C PRO A 7 6.34 8.26 8.43
N SER A 8 5.29 8.06 9.22
CA SER A 8 4.57 6.78 9.24
C SER A 8 3.93 6.51 7.87
N PRO A 9 3.86 5.23 7.45
CA PRO A 9 3.19 4.87 6.22
C PRO A 9 1.68 5.20 6.28
N PRO A 10 1.07 5.56 5.14
CA PRO A 10 -0.34 5.91 5.10
C PRO A 10 -1.20 4.70 5.50
N HIS A 11 -2.25 4.96 6.31
CA HIS A 11 -3.21 3.95 6.79
C HIS A 11 -2.61 2.78 7.61
N TYR A 12 -1.37 2.90 8.08
CA TYR A 12 -0.72 1.89 8.93
C TYR A 12 -1.13 2.03 10.42
N PRO A 13 -1.24 0.92 11.18
CA PRO A 13 -1.10 -0.49 10.79
C PRO A 13 -2.40 -1.14 10.27
N PHE A 14 -3.51 -0.40 10.20
CA PHE A 14 -4.83 -0.98 9.99
C PHE A 14 -5.42 -0.58 8.63
N ILE A 15 -5.28 -1.48 7.66
CA ILE A 15 -5.90 -1.38 6.34
C ILE A 15 -7.05 -2.38 6.27
N ASN A 16 -8.29 -1.88 6.14
CA ASN A 16 -9.45 -2.72 5.91
C ASN A 16 -9.86 -2.64 4.44
N THR A 17 -9.19 -3.43 3.60
CA THR A 17 -9.42 -3.46 2.15
C THR A 17 -10.87 -3.79 1.78
N GLN A 18 -11.55 -4.64 2.57
CA GLN A 18 -12.93 -5.07 2.34
C GLN A 18 -13.96 -3.94 2.47
N MET A 19 -13.66 -2.89 3.25
CA MET A 19 -14.57 -1.75 3.44
C MET A 19 -14.33 -0.60 2.46
N MET A 20 -13.36 -0.73 1.56
CA MET A 20 -12.95 0.33 0.64
C MET A 20 -13.46 0.10 -0.78
N THR A 21 -13.79 1.20 -1.47
CA THR A 21 -14.15 1.19 -2.88
C THR A 21 -12.92 0.95 -3.77
N ALA A 22 -13.14 0.55 -5.02
CA ALA A 22 -12.05 0.36 -5.98
C ALA A 22 -11.21 1.63 -6.21
N ARG A 23 -11.82 2.82 -6.10
CA ARG A 23 -11.13 4.11 -6.18
C ARG A 23 -10.22 4.32 -4.97
N GLU A 24 -10.76 4.14 -3.76
CA GLU A 24 -9.98 4.31 -2.53
C GLU A 24 -8.84 3.29 -2.42
N LEU A 25 -9.03 2.04 -2.88
CA LEU A 25 -7.96 1.05 -2.98
C LEU A 25 -6.87 1.45 -3.97
N ARG A 26 -7.23 2.15 -5.06
CA ARG A 26 -6.26 2.67 -6.05
C ARG A 26 -5.46 3.83 -5.46
N GLU A 27 -6.15 4.81 -4.87
CA GLU A 27 -5.52 5.99 -4.25
C GLU A 27 -4.56 5.56 -3.13
N MET A 28 -4.99 4.66 -2.25
CA MET A 28 -4.14 4.13 -1.19
C MET A 28 -2.91 3.39 -1.73
N LEU A 29 -3.07 2.61 -2.80
CA LEU A 29 -1.94 1.92 -3.41
C LEU A 29 -0.92 2.91 -4.00
N GLU A 30 -1.39 4.02 -4.58
CA GLU A 30 -0.53 5.11 -5.06
C GLU A 30 0.22 5.78 -3.90
N ASP A 31 -0.46 6.09 -2.79
CA ASP A 31 0.15 6.68 -1.59
C ASP A 31 1.22 5.75 -0.96
N LEU A 32 0.93 4.44 -0.88
CA LEU A 32 1.87 3.45 -0.36
C LEU A 32 3.09 3.28 -1.27
N TRP A 33 2.91 3.33 -2.60
CA TRP A 33 4.02 3.30 -3.55
C TRP A 33 4.94 4.51 -3.39
N GLU A 34 4.38 5.71 -3.25
CA GLU A 34 5.16 6.93 -3.04
C GLU A 34 5.94 6.84 -1.72
N TRP A 35 5.27 6.43 -0.64
CA TRP A 35 5.93 6.28 0.66
C TRP A 35 7.07 5.25 0.62
N VAL A 36 6.87 4.08 0.02
CA VAL A 36 7.93 3.05 -0.11
C VAL A 36 9.09 3.59 -0.95
N HIS A 37 8.80 4.29 -2.04
CA HIS A 37 9.84 4.88 -2.88
C HIS A 37 10.69 5.88 -2.12
N GLU A 38 10.06 6.83 -1.43
CA GLU A 38 10.75 7.83 -0.61
C GLU A 38 11.52 7.18 0.53
N ALA A 39 11.00 6.07 1.11
CA ALA A 39 11.63 5.35 2.20
C ALA A 39 12.91 4.65 1.74
N GLU A 40 12.90 4.06 0.55
CA GLU A 40 14.07 3.43 -0.06
C GLU A 40 15.13 4.44 -0.53
N MET A 41 14.72 5.67 -0.85
CA MET A 41 15.63 6.76 -1.22
C MET A 41 16.12 7.58 -0.02
N ALA A 42 15.55 7.36 1.16
CA ALA A 42 15.92 8.07 2.37
C ALA A 42 17.36 7.78 2.80
N HIS A 43 18.00 8.78 3.40
CA HIS A 43 19.34 8.61 3.96
C HIS A 43 19.31 7.63 5.14
N GLU A 44 20.34 6.79 5.30
CA GLU A 44 20.41 5.72 6.32
C GLU A 44 20.13 6.18 7.76
N ASP A 45 20.42 7.45 8.06
CA ASP A 45 20.26 8.07 9.38
C ASP A 45 18.78 8.37 9.73
N ILE A 46 17.93 8.49 8.71
CA ILE A 46 16.50 8.81 8.84
C ILE A 46 15.59 7.77 8.20
N ALA A 47 16.13 6.81 7.44
CA ALA A 47 15.35 5.80 6.74
C ALA A 47 14.58 4.91 7.73
N PRO A 48 13.36 4.47 7.38
CA PRO A 48 12.66 3.49 8.19
C PRO A 48 13.37 2.12 8.10
N SER A 49 13.10 1.25 9.07
CA SER A 49 13.63 -0.11 9.07
C SER A 49 13.20 -0.89 7.82
N ASP A 50 14.10 -1.72 7.28
CA ASP A 50 13.77 -2.61 6.15
C ASP A 50 12.54 -3.48 6.44
N GLU A 51 12.39 -3.95 7.69
CA GLU A 51 11.21 -4.70 8.14
C GLU A 51 9.89 -3.94 7.90
N LEU A 52 9.87 -2.62 8.18
CA LEU A 52 8.69 -1.80 7.94
C LEU A 52 8.42 -1.64 6.44
N ILE A 53 9.46 -1.43 5.63
CA ILE A 53 9.34 -1.33 4.17
C ILE A 53 8.78 -2.64 3.60
N GLN A 54 9.28 -3.79 4.06
CA GLN A 54 8.79 -5.10 3.62
C GLN A 54 7.33 -5.34 4.06
N GLU A 55 6.95 -4.93 5.26
CA GLU A 55 5.57 -5.06 5.73
C GLU A 55 4.61 -4.20 4.88
N VAL A 56 5.00 -2.97 4.57
CA VAL A 56 4.21 -2.09 3.67
C VAL A 56 4.09 -2.71 2.27
N ARG A 57 5.18 -3.25 1.72
CA ARG A 57 5.15 -3.97 0.43
C ARG A 57 4.23 -5.18 0.45
N HIS A 58 4.20 -5.91 1.56
CA HIS A 58 3.27 -7.03 1.73
C HIS A 58 1.81 -6.55 1.74
N GLN A 59 1.52 -5.46 2.45
CA GLN A 59 0.18 -4.85 2.44
C GLN A 59 -0.23 -4.39 1.04
N MET A 60 0.69 -3.82 0.27
CA MET A 60 0.44 -3.45 -1.13
C MET A 60 0.09 -4.67 -1.99
N ALA A 61 0.76 -5.80 -1.78
CA ALA A 61 0.43 -7.05 -2.48
C ALA A 61 -1.00 -7.50 -2.15
N VAL A 62 -1.41 -7.47 -0.88
CA VAL A 62 -2.78 -7.79 -0.44
C VAL A 62 -3.82 -6.88 -1.11
N ILE A 63 -3.56 -5.57 -1.21
CA ILE A 63 -4.45 -4.63 -1.90
C ILE A 63 -4.56 -4.95 -3.39
N ILE A 64 -3.44 -5.32 -4.03
CA ILE A 64 -3.42 -5.72 -5.44
C ILE A 64 -4.23 -7.00 -5.65
N GLU A 65 -4.05 -8.02 -4.79
CA GLU A 65 -4.80 -9.27 -4.84
C GLU A 65 -6.31 -9.03 -4.68
N GLU A 66 -6.72 -8.26 -3.68
CA GLU A 66 -8.12 -7.86 -3.48
C GLU A 66 -8.72 -7.17 -4.71
N ARG A 67 -7.96 -6.31 -5.38
CA ARG A 67 -8.40 -5.64 -6.61
C ARG A 67 -8.51 -6.61 -7.78
N VAL A 68 -7.58 -7.56 -7.91
CA VAL A 68 -7.62 -8.60 -8.95
C VAL A 68 -8.81 -9.54 -8.73
N GLU A 69 -9.07 -9.97 -7.49
CA GLU A 69 -10.21 -10.82 -7.15
C GLU A 69 -11.54 -10.12 -7.46
N ARG A 70 -11.69 -8.84 -7.08
CA ARG A 70 -12.91 -8.06 -7.38
C ARG A 70 -13.13 -7.84 -8.88
N HIS A 71 -12.08 -7.61 -9.65
CA HIS A 71 -12.18 -7.49 -11.10
C HIS A 71 -12.31 -8.86 -11.82
N SER A 72 -11.92 -9.95 -11.18
CA SER A 72 -12.11 -11.32 -11.71
C SER A 72 -13.52 -11.84 -11.42
N ASP A 73 -14.17 -11.35 -10.36
CA ASP A 73 -15.57 -11.66 -10.03
C ASP A 73 -16.58 -10.83 -10.84
N GLU A 74 -16.16 -9.88 -11.67
CA GLU A 74 -17.04 -9.28 -12.69
C GLU A 74 -17.34 -10.34 -13.78
N PRO A 75 -18.56 -10.88 -13.89
CA PRO A 75 -18.91 -11.83 -14.93
C PRO A 75 -19.06 -11.06 -16.26
N GLY A 76 -17.93 -10.82 -16.92
CA GLY A 76 -17.83 -9.83 -17.99
C GLY A 76 -17.07 -10.31 -19.22
N ARG A 77 -17.07 -11.61 -19.52
CA ARG A 77 -16.84 -12.07 -20.90
C ARG A 77 -17.52 -13.41 -21.16
N SER A 78 -18.85 -13.41 -21.12
CA SER A 78 -19.60 -14.29 -22.03
C SER A 78 -19.15 -13.92 -23.45
N ALA A 79 -18.44 -14.82 -24.11
CA ALA A 79 -18.26 -14.74 -25.55
C ALA A 79 -19.65 -14.91 -26.19
N GLU A 80 -20.18 -13.81 -26.71
CA GLU A 80 -21.23 -13.84 -27.74
C GLU A 80 -20.59 -14.02 -29.12
#